data_AF-A0A419V8U8-F1
#
_entry.id   AF-A0A419V8U8-F1
#
_cell.length_a   1.000
_cell.length_b   1.000
_cell.length_c   1.000
_cell.angle_alpha   90.00
_cell.angle_beta   90.00
_cell.angle_gamma   90.00
#
_symmetry.space_group_name_H-M   'P 1'
#
loop_
_entity.id
_entity.type
_entity.pdbx_description
1 polymer ?
#
loop_
_entity_poly.entity_id
_entity_poly.type
_entity_poly.pdbx_seq_one_letter_code
_entity_poly.pdbx_strand_id
1 'polypeptide(L)'
;MKKFAGSMLTGVLAFGLVGGGTALADSHDTDDGSSEDTGMVRIVHASPDAPEVDVYVDGEAVVEGAAFKDATDYLEVPEGEREVEIFAAGENGEGDPVLAGTLDVEDGEAYTAAATNTLEELELTVLEDKQDTAEGMADVRVAHFSPDAPNVDVAVTDGDILFEDAPFTGVTDYLEVEAGSYDLEVRPAGTEDVVLDLAGTELEEGMSYSVLAVGFAEGDPALDAIVLATPSSDSMPSEMPQTGSGGTDNTMMYVLAGLMAAGLGAGYYVRRRAGASS
;
A
#
# COMPACT_ATOMS: atom_id res chain seq x y z
N MET A 1 -52.42 39.10 -6.49
CA MET A 1 -53.05 40.13 -5.61
C MET A 1 -53.48 39.38 -4.34
N LYS A 2 -53.16 39.68 -3.08
CA LYS A 2 -52.47 40.73 -2.30
C LYS A 2 -52.03 39.98 -1.01
N LYS A 3 -50.74 39.96 -0.63
CA LYS A 3 -50.05 40.84 0.35
C LYS A 3 -50.70 40.95 1.73
N PHE A 4 -49.84 40.84 2.77
CA PHE A 4 -49.73 41.59 4.06
C PHE A 4 -49.19 40.61 5.12
N ALA A 5 -47.99 40.67 5.69
CA ALA A 5 -47.10 41.74 6.18
C ALA A 5 -47.63 42.54 7.39
N GLY A 6 -46.88 42.49 8.50
CA GLY A 6 -47.03 43.28 9.74
C GLY A 6 -47.17 42.37 10.98
N SER A 7 -46.55 42.60 12.14
CA SER A 7 -45.83 43.76 12.66
C SER A 7 -45.01 43.35 13.89
N MET A 8 -43.90 44.06 14.06
CA MET A 8 -42.99 44.16 15.20
C MET A 8 -43.71 44.63 16.49
N LEU A 9 -43.34 44.09 17.67
CA LEU A 9 -43.45 44.83 18.93
C LEU A 9 -42.44 44.34 19.98
N THR A 10 -41.65 45.29 20.45
CA THR A 10 -40.65 45.26 21.52
C THR A 10 -41.30 45.13 22.90
N GLY A 11 -40.65 44.42 23.84
CA GLY A 11 -41.03 44.43 25.25
C GLY A 11 -39.96 43.83 26.16
N VAL A 12 -39.12 44.69 26.74
CA VAL A 12 -38.18 44.36 27.83
C VAL A 12 -38.95 44.26 29.15
N LEU A 13 -38.70 43.23 29.95
CA LEU A 13 -38.95 43.23 31.39
C LEU A 13 -37.96 42.31 32.10
N ALA A 14 -37.14 42.92 32.95
CA ALA A 14 -36.22 42.26 33.87
C ALA A 14 -36.88 42.09 35.25
N PHE A 15 -36.47 41.02 35.95
CA PHE A 15 -36.29 40.81 37.40
C PHE A 15 -36.88 39.48 37.89
N GLY A 16 -36.06 38.69 38.60
CA GLY A 16 -36.58 37.59 39.42
C GLY A 16 -35.63 36.46 39.81
N LEU A 17 -34.50 36.78 40.45
CA LEU A 17 -33.95 36.15 41.66
C LEU A 17 -34.22 34.64 41.97
N VAL A 18 -33.10 33.89 42.06
CA VAL A 18 -32.76 32.79 43.01
C VAL A 18 -33.53 31.46 42.96
N GLY A 19 -32.76 30.37 42.79
CA GLY A 19 -33.16 29.06 43.30
C GLY A 19 -32.40 27.85 42.74
N GLY A 20 -31.18 27.62 43.23
CA GLY A 20 -30.64 26.30 43.59
C GLY A 20 -30.62 25.13 42.58
N GLY A 21 -29.39 24.74 42.22
CA GLY A 21 -29.01 23.32 42.11
C GLY A 21 -28.99 22.73 40.71
N THR A 22 -27.81 22.65 40.11
CA THR A 22 -27.43 21.56 39.21
C THR A 22 -25.95 21.26 39.42
N ALA A 23 -25.64 19.96 39.52
CA ALA A 23 -24.31 19.43 39.67
C ALA A 23 -23.45 19.80 38.46
N LEU A 24 -22.21 20.22 38.70
CA LEU A 24 -21.20 20.28 37.66
C LEU A 24 -20.74 18.84 37.41
N ALA A 25 -21.31 18.21 36.39
CA ALA A 25 -20.69 17.05 35.78
C ALA A 25 -19.44 17.54 35.07
N ASP A 26 -18.30 17.03 35.53
CA ASP A 26 -16.98 17.19 34.93
C ASP A 26 -17.03 16.52 33.54
N SER A 27 -17.10 17.33 32.48
CA SER A 27 -16.95 16.85 31.12
C SER A 27 -15.45 16.61 30.87
N HIS A 28 -14.99 15.41 31.24
CA HIS A 28 -13.82 14.84 30.59
C HIS A 28 -14.24 14.49 29.16
N ASP A 29 -13.84 15.34 28.21
CA ASP A 29 -13.79 14.98 26.79
C ASP A 29 -12.85 13.79 26.66
N THR A 30 -13.41 12.59 26.52
CA THR A 30 -12.68 11.46 25.95
C THR A 30 -12.56 11.75 24.46
N ASP A 31 -11.39 12.26 24.09
CA ASP A 31 -10.85 12.16 22.74
C ASP A 31 -10.66 10.66 22.44
N ASP A 32 -11.75 10.00 22.06
CA ASP A 32 -11.74 8.63 21.54
C ASP A 32 -11.44 8.74 20.05
N GLY A 33 -10.16 8.95 19.75
CA GLY A 33 -9.62 8.56 18.46
C GLY A 33 -9.67 7.04 18.42
N SER A 34 -10.83 6.48 18.08
CA SER A 34 -10.93 5.08 17.67
C SER A 34 -9.98 4.92 16.49
N SER A 35 -8.80 4.33 16.74
CA SER A 35 -8.06 3.66 15.70
C SER A 35 -9.05 2.66 15.13
N GLU A 36 -9.53 2.89 13.91
CA GLU A 36 -10.25 1.83 13.22
C GLU A 36 -9.25 0.70 13.05
N ASP A 37 -9.61 -0.48 13.53
CA ASP A 37 -8.82 -1.69 13.34
C ASP A 37 -8.68 -1.89 11.82
N THR A 38 -7.45 -2.07 11.34
CA THR A 38 -7.10 -1.98 9.91
C THR A 38 -6.12 -3.09 9.55
N GLY A 39 -6.29 -3.65 8.36
CA GLY A 39 -5.30 -4.52 7.72
C GLY A 39 -4.62 -3.82 6.56
N MET A 40 -3.63 -4.49 5.99
CA MET A 40 -2.83 -4.00 4.87
C MET A 40 -3.18 -4.76 3.59
N VAL A 41 -3.52 -4.06 2.51
CA VAL A 41 -3.87 -4.69 1.23
C VAL A 41 -2.99 -4.14 0.12
N ARG A 42 -2.31 -5.04 -0.60
CA ARG A 42 -1.57 -4.75 -1.82
C ARG A 42 -2.36 -5.25 -3.01
N ILE A 43 -2.54 -4.40 -4.03
CA ILE A 43 -3.22 -4.75 -5.27
C ILE A 43 -2.18 -5.09 -6.33
N VAL A 44 -2.44 -6.16 -7.10
CA VAL A 44 -1.56 -6.60 -8.20
C VAL A 44 -2.37 -6.87 -9.45
N HIS A 45 -1.92 -6.34 -10.59
CA HIS A 45 -2.46 -6.71 -11.88
C HIS A 45 -1.62 -7.82 -12.53
N ALA A 46 -2.08 -9.06 -12.40
CA ALA A 46 -1.38 -10.27 -12.85
C ALA A 46 -2.03 -10.95 -14.08
N SER A 47 -3.03 -10.32 -14.70
CA SER A 47 -3.70 -10.85 -15.89
C SER A 47 -2.98 -10.39 -17.16
N PRO A 48 -2.43 -11.31 -17.98
CA PRO A 48 -1.49 -10.97 -19.04
C PRO A 48 -2.11 -10.35 -20.30
N ASP A 49 -3.40 -10.60 -20.57
CA ASP A 49 -4.11 -10.09 -21.76
C ASP A 49 -5.22 -9.07 -21.41
N ALA A 50 -5.42 -8.79 -20.12
CA ALA A 50 -6.26 -7.70 -19.69
C ALA A 50 -5.60 -6.34 -19.96
N PRO A 51 -6.37 -5.34 -20.43
CA PRO A 51 -5.89 -3.97 -20.55
C PRO A 51 -5.68 -3.35 -19.16
N GLU A 52 -5.16 -2.12 -19.12
CA GLU A 52 -5.06 -1.36 -17.87
C GLU A 52 -6.41 -1.32 -17.12
N VAL A 53 -6.36 -1.43 -15.80
CA VAL A 53 -7.54 -1.49 -14.94
C VAL A 53 -7.55 -0.42 -13.85
N ASP A 54 -8.75 0.00 -13.47
CA ASP A 54 -9.00 0.77 -12.26
C ASP A 54 -9.55 -0.17 -11.18
N VAL A 55 -9.07 -0.04 -9.95
CA VAL A 55 -9.49 -0.88 -8.81
C VAL A 55 -10.17 -0.01 -7.77
N TYR A 56 -11.34 -0.47 -7.33
CA TYR A 56 -12.19 0.17 -6.35
C TYR A 56 -12.36 -0.75 -5.16
N VAL A 57 -12.34 -0.16 -3.95
CA VAL A 57 -12.65 -0.85 -2.71
C VAL A 57 -13.80 -0.10 -2.05
N ASP A 58 -14.89 -0.79 -1.74
CA ASP A 58 -16.13 -0.23 -1.20
C ASP A 58 -16.66 0.99 -2.00
N GLY A 59 -16.46 0.97 -3.32
CA GLY A 59 -16.87 2.02 -4.25
C GLY A 59 -15.94 3.24 -4.33
N GLU A 60 -14.79 3.23 -3.64
CA GLU A 60 -13.77 4.28 -3.73
C GLU A 60 -12.56 3.82 -4.56
N ALA A 61 -12.10 4.67 -5.49
CA ALA A 61 -10.98 4.35 -6.37
C ALA A 61 -9.68 4.32 -5.56
N VAL A 62 -9.03 3.16 -5.50
CA VAL A 62 -7.74 2.97 -4.80
C VAL A 62 -6.57 2.89 -5.77
N VAL A 63 -6.81 2.44 -7.00
CA VAL A 63 -5.80 2.35 -8.06
C VAL A 63 -6.44 2.78 -9.38
N GLU A 64 -5.74 3.63 -10.14
CA GLU A 64 -6.16 4.06 -11.46
C GLU A 64 -5.08 3.68 -12.50
N GLY A 65 -5.51 3.05 -13.60
CA GLY A 65 -4.65 2.71 -14.73
C GLY A 65 -3.52 1.73 -14.43
N ALA A 66 -3.74 0.74 -13.57
CA ALA A 66 -2.75 -0.30 -13.31
C ALA A 66 -2.52 -1.13 -14.58
N ALA A 67 -1.27 -1.15 -15.06
CA ALA A 67 -0.85 -1.98 -16.19
C ALA A 67 -0.46 -3.39 -15.73
N PHE A 68 -0.36 -4.32 -16.66
CA PHE A 68 0.12 -5.67 -16.37
C PHE A 68 1.48 -5.63 -15.65
N LYS A 69 1.58 -6.40 -14.56
CA LYS A 69 2.68 -6.46 -13.58
C LYS A 69 2.78 -5.30 -12.60
N ASP A 70 1.89 -4.31 -12.66
CA ASP A 70 1.86 -3.28 -11.64
C ASP A 70 1.40 -3.87 -10.30
N ALA A 71 2.08 -3.44 -9.25
CA ALA A 71 1.75 -3.75 -7.87
C ALA A 71 1.81 -2.46 -7.06
N THR A 72 0.85 -2.27 -6.18
CA THR A 72 0.85 -1.12 -5.26
C THR A 72 1.80 -1.36 -4.09
N ASP A 73 2.11 -0.30 -3.36
CA ASP A 73 2.47 -0.45 -1.95
C ASP A 73 1.25 -0.97 -1.16
N TYR A 74 1.46 -1.39 0.08
CA TYR A 74 0.34 -1.74 0.96
C TYR A 74 -0.52 -0.51 1.28
N LEU A 75 -1.83 -0.68 1.12
CA LEU A 75 -2.87 0.29 1.46
C LEU A 75 -3.51 -0.12 2.79
N GLU A 76 -3.73 0.83 3.68
CA GLU A 76 -4.50 0.60 4.91
C GLU A 76 -5.99 0.48 4.55
N VAL A 77 -6.60 -0.65 4.89
CA VAL A 77 -8.01 -0.93 4.64
C VAL A 77 -8.64 -1.33 5.97
N PRO A 78 -9.79 -0.75 6.37
CA PRO A 78 -10.37 -1.09 7.66
C PRO A 78 -10.79 -2.57 7.70
N GLU A 79 -10.80 -3.19 8.89
CA GLU A 79 -11.12 -4.61 9.04
C GLU A 79 -12.55 -4.96 8.58
N GLY A 80 -12.77 -6.22 8.21
CA GLY A 80 -14.05 -6.77 7.78
C GLY A 80 -14.11 -7.15 6.30
N GLU A 81 -15.29 -7.59 5.86
CA GLU A 81 -15.56 -7.92 4.45
C GLU A 81 -15.60 -6.63 3.62
N ARG A 82 -14.75 -6.56 2.60
CA ARG A 82 -14.59 -5.45 1.66
C ARG A 82 -15.00 -5.85 0.27
N GLU A 83 -15.76 -5.00 -0.40
CA GLU A 83 -16.11 -5.20 -1.80
C GLU A 83 -14.96 -4.68 -2.68
N VAL A 84 -14.43 -5.55 -3.54
CA VAL A 84 -13.37 -5.20 -4.51
C VAL A 84 -13.97 -5.29 -5.90
N GLU A 85 -13.94 -4.18 -6.61
CA GLU A 85 -14.42 -4.07 -7.98
C GLU A 85 -13.30 -3.62 -8.90
N ILE A 86 -13.17 -4.28 -10.04
CA ILE A 86 -12.18 -3.95 -11.07
C ILE A 86 -12.93 -3.51 -12.32
N PHE A 87 -12.54 -2.35 -12.84
CA PHE A 87 -13.07 -1.76 -14.06
C PHE A 87 -11.97 -1.64 -15.11
N ALA A 88 -12.35 -1.57 -16.38
CA ALA A 88 -11.41 -1.14 -17.42
C ALA A 88 -10.99 0.32 -17.15
N ALA A 89 -9.71 0.62 -17.35
CA ALA A 89 -9.17 1.94 -17.04
C ALA A 89 -9.89 3.07 -17.80
N GLY A 90 -10.18 4.15 -17.09
CA GLY A 90 -10.77 5.37 -17.65
C GLY A 90 -12.31 5.36 -17.74
N GLU A 91 -12.97 4.30 -17.29
CA GLU A 91 -14.43 4.25 -17.13
C GLU A 91 -14.90 4.95 -15.85
N ASN A 92 -14.00 5.35 -14.94
CA ASN A 92 -14.31 6.06 -13.68
C ASN A 92 -15.34 5.33 -12.80
N GLY A 93 -15.34 3.99 -12.81
CA GLY A 93 -16.32 3.17 -12.10
C GLY A 93 -17.74 3.26 -12.66
N GLU A 94 -17.92 3.78 -13.88
CA GLU A 94 -19.20 3.78 -14.58
C GLU A 94 -19.39 2.46 -15.34
N GLY A 95 -20.56 1.81 -15.17
CA GLY A 95 -20.89 0.57 -15.88
C GLY A 95 -20.87 -0.67 -14.98
N ASP A 96 -20.80 -1.84 -15.61
CA ASP A 96 -20.62 -3.12 -14.91
C ASP A 96 -19.11 -3.39 -14.73
N PRO A 97 -18.65 -3.80 -13.54
CA PRO A 97 -17.25 -4.15 -13.34
C PRO A 97 -16.86 -5.38 -14.18
N VAL A 98 -15.60 -5.43 -14.62
CA VAL A 98 -15.06 -6.61 -15.32
C VAL A 98 -14.86 -7.79 -14.36
N LEU A 99 -14.63 -7.50 -13.08
CA LEU A 99 -14.53 -8.45 -12.00
C LEU A 99 -15.02 -7.78 -10.71
N ALA A 100 -15.84 -8.49 -9.94
CA ALA A 100 -16.25 -8.09 -8.60
C ALA A 100 -16.06 -9.28 -7.65
N GLY A 101 -15.53 -9.02 -6.47
CA GLY A 101 -15.27 -10.02 -5.44
C GLY A 101 -15.28 -9.40 -4.06
N THR A 102 -15.08 -10.25 -3.04
CA THR A 102 -14.95 -9.82 -1.66
C THR A 102 -13.58 -10.19 -1.11
N LEU A 103 -13.08 -9.35 -0.22
CA LEU A 103 -11.84 -9.55 0.53
C LEU A 103 -12.18 -9.42 2.02
N ASP A 104 -11.95 -10.47 2.80
CA ASP A 104 -12.04 -10.40 4.26
C ASP A 104 -10.71 -9.88 4.81
N VAL A 105 -10.70 -8.66 5.36
CA VAL A 105 -9.51 -8.03 5.94
C VAL A 105 -9.52 -8.22 7.46
N GLU A 106 -8.48 -8.82 8.01
CA GLU A 106 -8.29 -8.92 9.46
C GLU A 106 -7.35 -7.81 9.97
N ASP A 107 -7.58 -7.37 11.22
CA ASP A 107 -6.75 -6.34 11.88
C ASP A 107 -5.28 -6.76 11.96
N GLY A 108 -4.39 -5.88 11.53
CA GLY A 108 -2.94 -6.08 11.57
C GLY A 108 -2.37 -7.05 10.53
N GLU A 109 -3.21 -7.79 9.80
CA GLU A 109 -2.80 -8.76 8.79
C GLU A 109 -2.55 -8.09 7.43
N ALA A 110 -1.72 -8.73 6.60
CA ALA A 110 -1.40 -8.26 5.26
C ALA A 110 -1.91 -9.21 4.17
N TYR A 111 -2.44 -8.65 3.09
CA TYR A 111 -2.98 -9.39 1.96
C TYR A 111 -2.46 -8.84 0.63
N THR A 112 -2.23 -9.73 -0.32
CA THR A 112 -2.07 -9.41 -1.74
C THR A 112 -3.32 -9.85 -2.47
N ALA A 113 -4.08 -8.88 -3.01
CA ALA A 113 -5.22 -9.13 -3.88
C ALA A 113 -4.80 -8.94 -5.34
N ALA A 114 -4.75 -10.03 -6.09
CA ALA A 114 -4.28 -10.07 -7.46
C ALA A 114 -5.42 -10.35 -8.44
N ALA A 115 -5.51 -9.56 -9.51
CA ALA A 115 -6.33 -9.91 -10.67
C ALA A 115 -5.53 -10.87 -11.56
N THR A 116 -5.93 -12.15 -11.60
CA THR A 116 -5.19 -13.24 -12.26
C THR A 116 -5.98 -13.86 -13.41
N ASN A 117 -5.37 -14.81 -14.12
CA ASN A 117 -5.93 -15.50 -15.28
C ASN A 117 -6.10 -14.57 -16.49
N THR A 118 -6.77 -15.02 -17.56
CA THR A 118 -7.02 -14.20 -18.76
C THR A 118 -8.19 -13.25 -18.58
N LEU A 119 -8.32 -12.23 -19.43
CA LEU A 119 -9.43 -11.27 -19.40
C LEU A 119 -10.81 -11.95 -19.49
N GLU A 120 -10.93 -13.04 -20.26
CA GLU A 120 -12.20 -13.77 -20.42
C GLU A 120 -12.57 -14.59 -19.17
N GLU A 121 -11.57 -14.95 -18.37
CA GLU A 121 -11.70 -15.78 -17.15
C GLU A 121 -11.09 -15.07 -15.94
N LEU A 122 -11.19 -13.73 -15.90
CA LEU A 122 -10.51 -12.90 -14.90
C LEU A 122 -10.98 -13.26 -13.48
N GLU A 123 -10.04 -13.48 -12.57
CA GLU A 123 -10.32 -13.94 -11.21
C GLU A 123 -9.62 -13.06 -10.16
N LEU A 124 -10.29 -12.82 -9.03
CA LEU A 124 -9.69 -12.19 -7.86
C LEU A 124 -9.05 -13.27 -7.00
N THR A 125 -7.72 -13.29 -6.95
CA THR A 125 -6.95 -14.17 -6.07
C THR A 125 -6.43 -13.38 -4.88
N VAL A 126 -6.88 -13.76 -3.68
CA VAL A 126 -6.43 -13.15 -2.42
C VAL A 126 -5.43 -14.08 -1.74
N LEU A 127 -4.27 -13.54 -1.39
CA LEU A 127 -3.22 -14.24 -0.67
C LEU A 127 -2.90 -13.51 0.62
N GLU A 128 -2.97 -14.18 1.76
CA GLU A 128 -2.44 -13.67 3.03
C GLU A 128 -0.91 -13.65 2.97
N ASP A 129 -0.29 -12.51 3.25
CA ASP A 129 1.15 -12.32 3.22
C ASP A 129 1.74 -12.54 4.61
N LYS A 130 2.80 -13.36 4.70
CA LYS A 130 3.45 -13.65 5.97
C LYS A 130 4.24 -12.44 6.43
N GLN A 131 4.01 -11.97 7.65
CA GLN A 131 4.68 -10.81 8.24
C GLN A 131 5.62 -11.19 9.39
N ASP A 132 6.01 -12.44 9.50
CA ASP A 132 6.96 -12.93 10.49
C ASP A 132 8.02 -13.81 9.82
N THR A 133 9.27 -13.66 10.27
CA THR A 133 10.44 -14.38 9.76
C THR A 133 11.40 -14.62 10.91
N ALA A 134 12.14 -15.73 10.91
CA ALA A 134 13.19 -15.94 11.91
C ALA A 134 14.41 -15.02 11.68
N GLU A 135 15.16 -14.74 12.75
CA GLU A 135 16.42 -13.98 12.69
C GLU A 135 17.42 -14.67 11.74
N GLY A 136 18.01 -13.91 10.82
CA GLY A 136 18.91 -14.40 9.76
C GLY A 136 18.21 -15.07 8.57
N MET A 137 16.87 -15.17 8.56
CA MET A 137 16.12 -15.88 7.54
C MET A 137 15.27 -14.97 6.67
N ALA A 138 14.86 -15.50 5.52
CA ALA A 138 13.82 -14.99 4.64
C ALA A 138 12.80 -16.11 4.38
N ASP A 139 11.55 -15.75 4.15
CA ASP A 139 10.51 -16.68 3.73
C ASP A 139 10.19 -16.47 2.24
N VAL A 140 10.02 -17.54 1.47
CA VAL A 140 9.69 -17.44 0.03
C VAL A 140 8.51 -18.34 -0.29
N ARG A 141 7.54 -17.82 -1.04
CA ARG A 141 6.50 -18.63 -1.71
C ARG A 141 6.44 -18.32 -3.19
N VAL A 142 5.89 -19.25 -3.95
CA VAL A 142 5.63 -19.09 -5.38
C VAL A 142 4.15 -19.24 -5.64
N ALA A 143 3.61 -18.36 -6.50
CA ALA A 143 2.29 -18.50 -7.06
C ALA A 143 2.39 -18.62 -8.58
N HIS A 144 1.78 -19.65 -9.14
CA HIS A 144 1.77 -19.87 -10.58
C HIS A 144 0.50 -19.31 -11.21
N PHE A 145 0.61 -18.15 -11.85
CA PHE A 145 -0.49 -17.41 -12.50
C PHE A 145 -0.33 -17.24 -14.01
N SER A 146 0.49 -18.07 -14.66
CA SER A 146 0.59 -18.13 -16.11
C SER A 146 -0.44 -19.14 -16.66
N PRO A 147 -1.47 -18.71 -17.41
CA PRO A 147 -2.65 -19.53 -17.70
C PRO A 147 -2.43 -20.64 -18.73
N ASP A 148 -1.41 -20.52 -19.59
CA ASP A 148 -1.09 -21.48 -20.66
C ASP A 148 0.17 -22.30 -20.37
N ALA A 149 0.88 -22.02 -19.28
CA ALA A 149 2.06 -22.79 -18.90
C ALA A 149 1.66 -24.16 -18.33
N PRO A 150 2.48 -25.20 -18.56
CA PRO A 150 2.36 -26.43 -17.80
C PRO A 150 2.69 -26.17 -16.32
N ASN A 151 2.43 -27.17 -15.46
CA ASN A 151 2.94 -27.15 -14.10
C ASN A 151 4.44 -26.83 -14.08
N VAL A 152 4.87 -26.09 -13.07
CA VAL A 152 6.25 -25.59 -12.98
C VAL A 152 6.97 -26.13 -11.75
N ASP A 153 8.27 -26.36 -11.92
CA ASP A 153 9.22 -26.55 -10.85
C ASP A 153 10.00 -25.24 -10.64
N VAL A 154 10.26 -24.91 -9.39
CA VAL A 154 11.14 -23.80 -8.99
C VAL A 154 12.33 -24.41 -8.29
N ALA A 155 13.52 -24.15 -8.83
CA ALA A 155 14.75 -24.79 -8.39
C ALA A 155 15.87 -23.77 -8.23
N VAL A 156 16.87 -24.15 -7.43
CA VAL A 156 18.18 -23.48 -7.47
C VAL A 156 18.92 -23.99 -8.71
N THR A 157 19.58 -23.10 -9.45
CA THR A 157 20.40 -23.46 -10.62
C THR A 157 21.42 -24.54 -10.24
N ASP A 158 21.45 -25.62 -11.03
CA ASP A 158 22.26 -26.82 -10.77
C ASP A 158 22.07 -27.47 -9.38
N GLY A 159 20.98 -27.15 -8.69
CA GLY A 159 20.71 -27.52 -7.30
C GLY A 159 19.39 -28.27 -7.09
N ASP A 160 18.86 -28.18 -5.88
CA ASP A 160 17.63 -28.83 -5.46
C ASP A 160 16.38 -28.08 -5.99
N ILE A 161 15.31 -28.85 -6.23
CA ILE A 161 13.98 -28.31 -6.50
C ILE A 161 13.38 -27.86 -5.17
N LEU A 162 13.02 -26.58 -5.06
CA LEU A 162 12.41 -25.98 -3.88
C LEU A 162 10.90 -26.21 -3.86
N PHE A 163 10.28 -26.12 -5.02
CA PHE A 163 8.85 -26.34 -5.22
C PHE A 163 8.66 -27.20 -6.48
N GLU A 164 7.99 -28.34 -6.32
CA GLU A 164 7.78 -29.32 -7.40
C GLU A 164 6.32 -29.32 -7.86
N ASP A 165 6.10 -29.44 -9.16
CA ASP A 165 4.80 -29.69 -9.80
C ASP A 165 3.71 -28.68 -9.41
N ALA A 166 4.06 -27.39 -9.29
CA ALA A 166 3.10 -26.33 -8.97
C ALA A 166 2.12 -26.15 -10.15
N PRO A 167 0.81 -26.40 -9.97
CA PRO A 167 -0.17 -26.25 -11.05
C PRO A 167 -0.54 -24.78 -11.27
N PHE A 168 -1.18 -24.45 -12.41
CA PHE A 168 -1.81 -23.14 -12.60
C PHE A 168 -2.79 -22.83 -11.45
N THR A 169 -2.78 -21.58 -10.97
CA THR A 169 -3.42 -21.07 -9.73
C THR A 169 -2.87 -21.66 -8.44
N GLY A 170 -1.88 -22.56 -8.52
CA GLY A 170 -1.21 -23.13 -7.37
C GLY A 170 -0.37 -22.08 -6.65
N VAL A 171 -0.57 -21.99 -5.34
CA VAL A 171 0.24 -21.17 -4.43
C VAL A 171 0.89 -22.12 -3.45
N THR A 172 2.20 -22.04 -3.33
CA THR A 172 2.96 -22.86 -2.39
C THR A 172 2.83 -22.32 -0.98
N ASP A 173 3.07 -23.18 0.01
CA ASP A 173 3.41 -22.71 1.35
C ASP A 173 4.72 -21.90 1.30
N TYR A 174 4.95 -21.08 2.32
CA TYR A 174 6.23 -20.40 2.51
C TYR A 174 7.32 -21.41 2.89
N LEU A 175 8.47 -21.27 2.23
CA LEU A 175 9.72 -21.96 2.54
C LEU A 175 10.68 -20.98 3.20
N GLU A 176 11.10 -21.29 4.42
CA GLU A 176 12.14 -20.55 5.13
C GLU A 176 13.52 -20.89 4.56
N VAL A 177 14.31 -19.87 4.24
CA VAL A 177 15.67 -19.98 3.69
C VAL A 177 16.61 -18.98 4.38
N GLU A 178 17.91 -19.26 4.37
CA GLU A 178 18.90 -18.31 4.88
C GLU A 178 18.92 -17.05 4.01
N ALA A 179 19.03 -15.87 4.61
CA ALA A 179 19.17 -14.64 3.83
C ALA A 179 20.45 -14.69 2.97
N GLY A 180 20.35 -14.25 1.71
CA GLY A 180 21.46 -14.36 0.77
C GLY A 180 21.06 -14.19 -0.69
N SER A 181 22.02 -14.41 -1.58
CA SER A 181 21.81 -14.38 -3.02
C SER A 181 21.65 -15.80 -3.54
N TYR A 182 20.60 -16.01 -4.33
CA TYR A 182 20.23 -17.30 -4.90
C TYR A 182 20.15 -17.20 -6.41
N ASP A 183 20.73 -18.19 -7.08
CA ASP A 183 20.49 -18.38 -8.50
C ASP A 183 19.27 -19.29 -8.66
N LEU A 184 18.11 -18.69 -8.91
CA LEU A 184 16.83 -19.38 -9.02
C LEU A 184 16.43 -19.52 -10.48
N GLU A 185 15.67 -20.56 -10.78
CA GLU A 185 15.10 -20.78 -12.09
C GLU A 185 13.74 -21.46 -12.02
N VAL A 186 12.90 -21.15 -13.00
CA VAL A 186 11.61 -21.79 -13.22
C VAL A 186 11.73 -22.70 -14.44
N ARG A 187 11.22 -23.92 -14.30
CA ARG A 187 11.24 -24.97 -15.33
C ARG A 187 9.85 -25.57 -15.47
N PRO A 188 9.46 -26.10 -16.65
CA PRO A 188 8.33 -27.01 -16.74
C PRO A 188 8.58 -28.25 -15.88
N ALA A 189 7.54 -28.69 -15.16
CA ALA A 189 7.64 -29.75 -14.16
C ALA A 189 8.22 -31.04 -14.75
N GLY A 190 9.19 -31.62 -14.04
CA GLY A 190 9.87 -32.85 -14.45
C GLY A 190 10.85 -32.71 -15.62
N THR A 191 11.24 -31.47 -15.95
CA THR A 191 12.24 -31.17 -16.99
C THR A 191 13.43 -30.37 -16.43
N GLU A 192 14.49 -30.23 -17.22
CA GLU A 192 15.65 -29.37 -16.92
C GLU A 192 15.67 -28.12 -17.82
N ASP A 193 14.61 -27.88 -18.60
CA ASP A 193 14.53 -26.75 -19.52
C ASP A 193 14.16 -25.48 -18.76
N VAL A 194 15.08 -24.53 -18.69
CA VAL A 194 14.84 -23.24 -18.01
C VAL A 194 13.95 -22.36 -18.87
N VAL A 195 12.78 -21.99 -18.34
CA VAL A 195 11.83 -21.07 -18.98
C VAL A 195 11.89 -19.66 -18.40
N LEU A 196 12.34 -19.50 -17.15
CA LEU A 196 12.61 -18.21 -16.54
C LEU A 196 13.88 -18.30 -15.68
N ASP A 197 14.85 -17.44 -15.99
CA ASP A 197 16.10 -17.30 -15.24
C ASP A 197 15.95 -16.14 -14.25
N LEU A 198 16.15 -16.44 -12.97
CA LEU A 198 16.09 -15.51 -11.84
C LEU A 198 17.43 -15.51 -11.10
N ALA A 199 18.54 -15.61 -11.84
CA ALA A 199 19.87 -15.62 -11.27
C ALA A 199 20.17 -14.34 -10.46
N GLY A 200 20.88 -14.49 -9.35
CA GLY A 200 21.22 -13.38 -8.45
C GLY A 200 20.05 -12.78 -7.69
N THR A 201 18.96 -13.51 -7.49
CA THR A 201 17.84 -13.08 -6.63
C THR A 201 18.36 -12.85 -5.21
N GLU A 202 18.19 -11.63 -4.70
CA GLU A 202 18.60 -11.27 -3.33
C GLU A 202 17.40 -11.43 -2.38
N LEU A 203 17.58 -12.28 -1.36
CA LEU A 203 16.63 -12.49 -0.28
C LEU A 203 17.20 -11.87 0.98
N GLU A 204 16.59 -10.78 1.43
CA GLU A 204 17.01 -10.04 2.61
C GLU A 204 16.49 -10.70 3.88
N GLU A 205 17.28 -10.61 4.95
CA GLU A 205 16.85 -11.04 6.28
C GLU A 205 15.63 -10.22 6.71
N GLY A 206 14.66 -10.87 7.35
CA GLY A 206 13.50 -10.17 7.88
C GLY A 206 12.39 -9.93 6.85
N MET A 207 12.46 -10.59 5.68
CA MET A 207 11.51 -10.40 4.58
C MET A 207 10.82 -11.71 4.17
N SER A 208 9.55 -11.60 3.86
CA SER A 208 8.77 -12.61 3.16
C SER A 208 8.61 -12.21 1.69
N TYR A 209 8.88 -13.11 0.77
CA TYR A 209 8.78 -12.88 -0.67
C TYR A 209 7.69 -13.75 -1.28
N SER A 210 6.82 -13.12 -2.08
CA SER A 210 5.87 -13.81 -2.95
C SER A 210 6.29 -13.60 -4.40
N VAL A 211 6.68 -14.68 -5.07
CA VAL A 211 7.05 -14.66 -6.49
C VAL A 211 5.87 -15.14 -7.31
N LEU A 212 5.26 -14.24 -8.08
CA LEU A 212 4.12 -14.55 -8.93
C LEU A 212 4.62 -14.78 -10.36
N ALA A 213 4.54 -16.01 -10.86
CA ALA A 213 4.83 -16.33 -12.25
C ALA A 213 3.62 -15.93 -13.12
N VAL A 214 3.82 -14.99 -14.04
CA VAL A 214 2.76 -14.35 -14.84
C VAL A 214 3.16 -14.29 -16.31
N GLY A 215 2.23 -13.93 -17.20
CA GLY A 215 2.50 -13.93 -18.64
C GLY A 215 2.14 -15.27 -19.27
N PHE A 216 2.48 -15.43 -20.55
CA PHE A 216 2.20 -16.64 -21.32
C PHE A 216 3.47 -17.44 -21.58
N ALA A 217 3.41 -18.76 -21.43
CA ALA A 217 4.50 -19.66 -21.82
C ALA A 217 4.74 -19.63 -23.34
N GLU A 218 3.66 -19.55 -24.13
CA GLU A 218 3.72 -19.49 -25.59
C GLU A 218 2.90 -18.29 -26.11
N GLY A 219 3.22 -17.07 -25.65
CA GLY A 219 2.49 -15.86 -26.06
C GLY A 219 3.17 -14.54 -25.70
N ASP A 220 2.45 -13.45 -25.94
CA ASP A 220 2.81 -12.08 -25.54
C ASP A 220 1.75 -11.55 -24.56
N PRO A 221 2.13 -11.02 -23.38
CA PRO A 221 3.48 -10.95 -22.85
C PRO A 221 4.05 -12.33 -22.50
N ALA A 222 5.35 -12.52 -22.75
CA ALA A 222 6.03 -13.77 -22.40
C ALA A 222 6.08 -13.98 -20.88
N LEU A 223 6.26 -15.24 -20.47
CA LEU A 223 6.42 -15.65 -19.08
C LEU A 223 7.48 -14.78 -18.37
N ASP A 224 7.11 -14.27 -17.20
CA ASP A 224 7.92 -13.39 -16.37
C ASP A 224 7.50 -13.56 -14.90
N ALA A 225 8.18 -12.88 -13.98
CA ALA A 225 7.86 -12.87 -12.56
C ALA A 225 7.54 -11.46 -12.05
N ILE A 226 6.63 -11.39 -11.09
CA ILE A 226 6.44 -10.26 -10.17
C ILE A 226 6.97 -10.70 -8.82
N VAL A 227 7.97 -10.00 -8.30
CA VAL A 227 8.53 -10.28 -6.97
C VAL A 227 7.97 -9.25 -6.00
N LEU A 228 7.22 -9.75 -5.03
CA LEU A 228 6.61 -8.93 -3.98
C LEU A 228 7.34 -9.19 -2.67
N ALA A 229 7.80 -8.12 -2.02
CA ALA A 229 8.44 -8.21 -0.71
C ALA A 229 7.50 -7.71 0.38
N THR A 230 7.50 -8.39 1.51
CA THR A 230 6.70 -8.05 2.69
C THR A 230 7.64 -8.05 3.89
N PRO A 231 7.86 -6.89 4.53
CA PRO A 231 8.72 -6.82 5.70
C PRO A 231 8.08 -7.52 6.89
N SER A 232 8.90 -8.14 7.73
CA SER A 232 8.46 -8.64 9.02
C SER A 232 7.97 -7.50 9.92
N SER A 233 6.89 -7.76 10.64
CA SER A 233 6.29 -6.84 11.62
C SER A 233 7.26 -6.49 12.74
N ASP A 234 8.18 -7.38 13.09
CA ASP A 234 9.24 -7.13 14.10
C ASP A 234 10.31 -6.13 13.62
N SER A 235 10.46 -5.96 12.30
CA SER A 235 11.39 -4.99 11.71
C SER A 235 10.79 -3.59 11.56
N MET A 236 9.48 -3.45 11.76
CA MET A 236 8.79 -2.16 11.80
C MET A 236 8.90 -1.58 13.22
N PRO A 237 9.64 -0.47 13.45
CA PRO A 237 9.65 0.15 14.77
C PRO A 237 8.25 0.66 15.10
N SER A 238 7.59 0.00 16.05
CA SER A 238 6.22 0.28 16.52
C SER A 238 6.04 1.62 17.25
N GLU A 239 7.06 2.49 17.24
CA GLU A 239 7.00 3.82 17.84
C GLU A 239 7.55 4.88 16.86
N MET A 240 6.66 5.54 16.12
CA MET A 240 6.98 6.87 15.60
C MET A 240 7.28 7.79 16.81
N PRO A 241 8.34 8.62 16.78
CA PRO A 241 8.54 9.62 17.81
C PRO A 241 7.32 10.54 17.84
N GLN A 242 6.58 10.59 18.95
CA GLN A 242 5.56 11.62 19.17
C GLN A 242 6.25 13.00 19.21
N THR A 243 6.50 13.63 18.06
CA THR A 243 6.81 15.06 17.99
C THR A 243 5.49 15.82 17.94
N GLY A 244 4.82 15.91 19.09
CA GLY A 244 3.48 16.49 19.17
C GLY A 244 3.07 17.04 20.54
N SER A 245 4.00 17.37 21.45
CA SER A 245 3.68 18.09 22.69
C SER A 245 3.71 19.61 22.49
N GLY A 246 2.72 20.13 21.76
CA GLY A 246 2.46 21.56 21.58
C GLY A 246 1.40 22.08 22.57
N GLY A 247 1.76 22.27 23.84
CA GLY A 247 0.92 22.91 24.85
C GLY A 247 1.53 24.22 25.35
N THR A 248 1.04 25.36 24.83
CA THR A 248 1.43 26.70 25.25
C THR A 248 0.83 27.08 26.61
N ASP A 249 1.64 27.12 27.66
CA ASP A 249 1.38 27.96 28.83
C ASP A 249 2.41 29.09 28.92
N ASN A 250 1.94 30.31 28.65
CA ASN A 250 2.70 31.53 28.79
C ASN A 250 3.00 31.79 30.28
N THR A 251 4.28 31.68 30.70
CA THR A 251 4.97 32.69 31.55
C THR A 251 6.47 32.40 31.66
N MET A 252 7.26 33.34 31.13
CA MET A 252 8.67 33.66 31.40
C MET A 252 9.83 32.74 30.94
N MET A 253 10.57 33.29 29.94
CA MET A 253 11.99 33.69 29.99
C MET A 253 13.10 32.85 29.33
N TYR A 254 13.71 33.53 28.34
CA TYR A 254 15.12 33.61 27.90
C TYR A 254 15.68 32.53 26.94
N VAL A 255 15.88 32.89 25.64
CA VAL A 255 17.18 33.32 25.01
C VAL A 255 17.99 32.07 24.58
N LEU A 256 18.28 31.77 23.31
CA LEU A 256 19.03 32.53 22.31
C LEU A 256 18.99 31.77 20.96
N ALA A 257 18.51 32.39 19.88
CA ALA A 257 18.80 31.96 18.51
C ALA A 257 19.94 32.85 17.97
N GLY A 258 21.14 32.28 17.84
CA GLY A 258 22.34 32.93 17.34
C GLY A 258 22.82 32.30 16.04
N LEU A 259 22.60 33.03 14.95
CA LEU A 259 23.00 32.79 13.56
C LEU A 259 24.42 32.25 13.36
N MET A 260 24.55 31.25 12.48
CA MET A 260 25.82 30.82 11.88
C MET A 260 26.49 31.94 11.06
N ALA A 261 27.74 32.23 11.42
CA ALA A 261 28.75 32.89 10.59
C ALA A 261 29.54 31.80 9.82
N ALA A 262 30.24 31.99 8.72
CA ALA A 262 30.63 33.15 7.94
C ALA A 262 31.03 32.65 6.53
N GLY A 263 30.50 33.26 5.47
CA GLY A 263 31.05 33.21 4.12
C GLY A 263 31.96 34.42 3.90
N LEU A 264 33.20 34.15 3.48
CA LEU A 264 34.33 35.08 3.37
C LEU A 264 34.07 36.27 2.43
N GLY A 265 34.40 37.47 2.90
CA GLY A 265 34.46 38.69 2.11
C GLY A 265 35.90 39.09 1.78
N ALA A 266 36.16 39.31 0.50
CA ALA A 266 37.16 40.22 -0.05
C ALA A 266 36.72 40.48 -1.50
N GLY A 267 36.46 41.67 -2.00
CA GLY A 267 36.70 43.04 -1.59
C GLY A 267 36.62 43.83 -2.89
N TYR A 268 35.69 44.78 -3.02
CA TYR A 268 35.72 45.69 -4.17
C TYR A 268 35.47 47.13 -3.72
N TYR A 269 36.52 47.91 -3.89
CA TYR A 269 36.60 49.32 -3.57
C TYR A 269 36.03 50.15 -4.73
N VAL A 270 35.28 51.18 -4.36
CA VAL A 270 34.54 52.15 -5.17
C VAL A 270 35.39 52.84 -6.23
N ARG A 271 34.87 53.00 -7.47
CA ARG A 271 35.00 54.27 -8.22
C ARG A 271 33.94 54.50 -9.31
N ARG A 272 32.96 55.34 -8.95
CA ARG A 272 32.38 56.49 -9.67
C ARG A 272 32.49 56.59 -11.22
N ARG A 273 31.30 56.75 -11.82
CA ARG A 273 30.87 57.71 -12.88
C ARG A 273 31.23 57.48 -14.36
N ALA A 274 30.15 57.36 -15.15
CA ALA A 274 29.72 58.25 -16.25
C ALA A 274 29.67 57.68 -17.69
N GLY A 275 28.55 58.01 -18.38
CA GLY A 275 28.39 58.08 -19.85
C GLY A 275 27.94 56.78 -20.53
N ALA A 276 26.72 56.62 -21.03
CA ALA A 276 26.04 57.26 -22.17
C ALA A 276 26.32 56.61 -23.54
N SER A 277 25.23 56.07 -24.12
CA SER A 277 24.84 55.99 -25.53
C SER A 277 25.65 55.20 -26.58
N SER A 278 24.83 54.58 -27.46
CA SER A 278 25.03 53.90 -28.75
C SER A 278 25.62 52.51 -28.72
#